data_AF-A0A376Y5E9-F1
#
_entry.id   AF-A0A376Y5E9-F1
#
_cell.length_a   1.000
_cell.length_b   1.000
_cell.length_c   1.000
_cell.angle_alpha   90.00
_cell.angle_beta   90.00
_cell.angle_gamma   90.00
#
_symmetry.space_group_name_H-M   'P 1'
#
loop_
_entity.id
_entity.type
_entity.pdbx_description
1 polymer ?
#
loop_
_entity_poly.entity_id
_entity_poly.type
_entity_poly.pdbx_seq_one_letter_code
_entity_poly.pdbx_strand_id
1 'polypeptide(L)' 'MHFVTDELDGGPVILQAKVPVFAGDSEDDITARVQTQEHAIYPLVISWFADGRLKMHENAAWLDGQRLPPQGYAADE' A
#
# COMPACT_ATOMS: atom_id res chain seq x y z
N MET A 1 1.63 -1.70 0.27
CA MET A 1 1.27 -2.59 -0.85
C MET A 1 1.78 -2.00 -2.16
N HIS A 2 2.45 -2.78 -2.99
CA HIS A 2 3.02 -2.36 -4.27
C HIS A 2 2.89 -3.47 -5.32
N PHE A 3 3.02 -3.12 -6.60
CA PHE A 3 3.19 -4.14 -7.65
C PHE A 3 4.61 -4.72 -7.59
N VAL A 4 4.76 -6.01 -7.87
CA VAL A 4 6.08 -6.66 -7.92
C VAL A 4 6.75 -6.38 -9.27
N THR A 5 8.03 -5.99 -9.22
CA THR A 5 8.93 -5.87 -10.38
C THR A 5 10.17 -6.74 -10.14
N ASP A 6 11.14 -6.68 -11.05
CA ASP A 6 12.45 -7.32 -10.92
C ASP A 6 13.35 -6.66 -9.87
N GLU A 7 13.09 -5.39 -9.54
CA GLU A 7 13.75 -4.69 -8.45
C GLU A 7 13.19 -5.11 -7.09
N LEU A 8 14.08 -5.41 -6.14
CA LEU A 8 13.71 -5.76 -4.77
C LEU A 8 12.91 -4.62 -4.13
N ASP A 9 11.64 -4.91 -3.79
CA ASP A 9 10.69 -3.95 -3.23
C ASP A 9 10.55 -2.63 -4.02
N GLY A 10 10.92 -2.64 -5.30
CA GLY A 10 11.06 -1.42 -6.13
C GLY A 10 9.86 -1.08 -7.01
N GLY A 11 8.86 -1.95 -7.07
CA GLY A 11 7.73 -1.73 -7.95
C GLY A 11 6.75 -0.65 -7.46
N PRO A 12 5.86 -0.15 -8.34
CA PRO A 12 5.00 0.99 -8.02
C PRO A 12 4.10 0.78 -6.81
N VAL A 13 4.16 1.72 -5.86
CA VAL A 13 3.35 1.70 -4.63
C VAL A 13 1.88 1.96 -4.96
N ILE A 14 0.99 1.14 -4.38
CA ILE A 14 -0.47 1.21 -4.57
C ILE A 14 -1.11 1.93 -3.38
N LEU A 15 -0.79 1.50 -2.16
CA LEU A 15 -1.38 2.04 -0.93
C LEU A 15 -0.43 1.78 0.24
N GLN A 16 -0.31 2.78 1.11
CA GLN A 16 0.40 2.70 2.38
C GLN A 16 -0.53 3.10 3.52
N ALA A 17 -0.32 2.47 4.68
CA ALA A 17 -0.89 2.91 5.94
C ALA A 17 0.24 3.31 6.87
N LYS A 18 0.11 4.48 7.51
CA LYS A 18 1.10 4.96 8.48
C LYS A 18 0.67 4.50 9.87
N VAL A 19 1.65 4.13 10.68
CA VAL A 19 1.45 3.88 12.11
C VAL A 19 2.33 4.83 12.90
N PRO A 20 1.84 5.44 13.99
CA PRO A 20 2.69 6.21 14.89
C PRO A 20 3.66 5.27 15.61
N VAL A 21 4.79 5.80 16.08
CA VAL A 21 5.74 5.13 16.98
C VAL A 21 5.92 6.01 18.20
N PHE A 22 5.82 5.43 19.38
CA PHE A 22 5.90 6.12 20.67
C PHE A 22 7.13 5.67 21.46
N ALA A 23 7.57 6.52 22.39
CA ALA A 23 8.61 6.14 23.34
C ALA A 23 8.12 4.97 24.20
N GLY A 24 8.91 3.88 24.23
CA GLY A 24 8.58 2.67 24.99
C GLY A 24 7.89 1.57 24.18
N ASP A 25 7.56 1.81 22.90
CA ASP A 25 7.13 0.74 22.00
C ASP A 25 8.25 -0.31 21.87
N SER A 26 7.88 -1.59 22.01
CA SER A 26 8.72 -2.71 21.61
C SER A 26 8.58 -3.01 20.11
N GLU A 27 9.45 -3.85 19.58
CA GLU A 27 9.33 -4.37 18.21
C GLU A 27 7.99 -5.09 18.00
N ASP A 28 7.54 -5.87 18.98
CA ASP A 28 6.26 -6.59 18.92
C ASP A 28 5.06 -5.63 18.88
N ASP A 29 5.12 -4.52 19.62
CA ASP A 29 4.05 -3.50 19.62
C ASP A 29 3.91 -2.85 18.25
N ILE A 30 5.03 -2.48 17.63
CA ILE A 30 5.05 -1.88 16.29
C ILE A 30 4.60 -2.91 15.25
N THR A 31 5.09 -4.15 15.34
CA THR A 31 4.72 -5.24 14.44
C THR A 31 3.22 -5.50 14.47
N ALA A 32 2.62 -5.62 15.65
CA ALA A 32 1.18 -5.82 15.80
C ALA A 32 0.37 -4.63 15.22
N ARG A 33 0.87 -3.41 15.41
CA ARG A 33 0.25 -2.19 14.86
C ARG A 33 0.30 -2.17 13.33
N VAL A 34 1.43 -2.56 12.74
CA VAL A 34 1.60 -2.68 11.28
C VAL A 34 0.70 -3.79 10.72
N GLN A 35 0.72 -4.99 11.31
CA GLN A 35 -0.12 -6.12 10.86
C GLN A 35 -1.61 -5.77 10.87
N THR A 36 -2.06 -5.01 11.87
CA THR A 36 -3.44 -4.51 11.92
C THR A 36 -3.78 -3.67 10.68
N GLN A 37 -2.86 -2.81 10.23
CA GLN A 37 -3.07 -2.04 9.01
C GLN A 37 -2.98 -2.91 7.75
N GLU A 38 -2.06 -3.87 7.69
CA GLU A 38 -1.93 -4.80 6.56
C GLU A 38 -3.21 -5.61 6.35
N HIS A 39 -3.81 -6.13 7.42
CA HIS A 39 -5.09 -6.85 7.36
C HIS A 39 -6.25 -5.99 6.84
N ALA A 40 -6.17 -4.67 6.96
CA ALA A 40 -7.16 -3.75 6.41
C ALA A 40 -6.88 -3.39 4.94
N ILE A 41 -5.64 -2.98 4.64
CA ILE A 41 -5.32 -2.43 3.31
C ILE A 41 -5.07 -3.50 2.26
N TYR A 42 -4.61 -4.70 2.63
CA TYR A 42 -4.35 -5.75 1.65
C TYR A 42 -5.64 -6.22 0.97
N PRO A 43 -6.71 -6.62 1.70
CA PRO A 43 -7.97 -7.01 1.05
C PRO A 43 -8.60 -5.89 0.23
N LEU A 44 -8.44 -4.63 0.65
CA LEU A 44 -8.90 -3.46 -0.11
C LEU A 44 -8.17 -3.30 -1.45
N VAL A 45 -6.85 -3.45 -1.46
CA VAL A 45 -6.07 -3.40 -2.71
C VAL A 45 -6.44 -4.57 -3.63
N ILE A 46 -6.67 -5.76 -3.06
CA ILE A 46 -7.13 -6.93 -3.81
C ILE A 46 -8.51 -6.68 -4.43
N SER A 47 -9.44 -6.04 -3.70
CA SER A 47 -10.77 -5.74 -4.26
C SER A 47 -10.69 -4.76 -5.43
N TRP A 48 -9.88 -3.70 -5.34
CA TRP A 48 -9.66 -2.80 -6.48
C TRP A 48 -9.09 -3.51 -7.70
N PHE A 49 -8.19 -4.48 -7.47
CA PHE A 49 -7.65 -5.29 -8.56
C PHE A 49 -8.71 -6.22 -9.16
N ALA A 50 -9.47 -6.92 -8.32
CA ALA A 50 -10.54 -7.84 -8.74
C ALA A 50 -11.65 -7.12 -9.52
N ASP A 51 -11.97 -5.88 -9.12
CA ASP A 51 -12.94 -5.02 -9.80
C ASP A 51 -12.39 -4.38 -11.10
N GLY A 52 -11.12 -4.62 -11.44
CA GLY A 52 -10.46 -4.05 -12.62
C GLY A 52 -10.18 -2.55 -12.52
N ARG A 53 -10.31 -1.97 -11.32
CA ARG A 53 -10.07 -0.56 -11.01
C ARG A 53 -8.58 -0.24 -10.88
N LEU A 54 -7.81 -1.18 -10.35
CA LEU A 54 -6.36 -1.06 -10.15
C LEU A 54 -5.58 -1.76 -11.28
N LYS A 55 -4.66 -1.04 -11.92
CA LYS A 55 -3.83 -1.54 -13.02
C LYS A 55 -2.37 -1.07 -12.88
N MET A 56 -1.46 -1.84 -13.44
CA MET A 56 -0.07 -1.42 -13.68
C MET A 56 0.12 -1.15 -15.17
N HIS A 57 0.66 0.02 -15.51
CA HIS A 57 1.00 0.41 -16.88
C HIS A 57 2.25 1.29 -16.86
N GLU A 58 3.19 1.06 -17.79
CA GLU A 58 4.44 1.84 -17.91
C GLU A 58 5.20 2.00 -16.58
N ASN A 59 5.32 0.90 -15.83
CA ASN A 59 5.94 0.89 -14.51
C ASN A 59 5.34 1.94 -13.53
N ALA A 60 4.02 2.14 -13.60
CA ALA A 60 3.26 2.99 -12.68
C ALA A 60 1.94 2.31 -12.27
N ALA A 61 1.49 2.59 -11.04
CA ALA A 61 0.18 2.15 -10.55
C ALA A 61 -0.91 3.16 -10.94
N TRP A 62 -2.06 2.65 -11.35
CA TRP A 62 -3.23 3.42 -11.77
C TRP A 62 -4.47 2.89 -11.05
N LEU A 63 -5.22 3.77 -10.39
CA LEU A 63 -6.49 3.46 -9.76
C LEU A 63 -7.59 4.31 -10.40
N ASP A 64 -8.65 3.68 -10.90
CA ASP A 64 -9.78 4.35 -11.57
C ASP A 64 -9.34 5.26 -12.74
N GLY A 65 -8.29 4.85 -13.45
CA GLY A 65 -7.73 5.62 -14.57
C GLY A 65 -6.86 6.81 -14.14
N GLN A 66 -6.60 7.00 -12.85
CA GLN A 66 -5.69 8.02 -12.33
C GLN A 66 -4.35 7.40 -11.94
N ARG A 67 -3.25 8.01 -12.39
CA ARG A 67 -1.91 7.61 -11.99
C ARG A 67 -1.68 7.96 -10.51
N LEU A 68 -1.26 6.98 -9.73
CA LEU A 68 -0.94 7.17 -8.32
C LEU A 68 0.44 7.84 -8.15
N PRO A 69 0.63 8.67 -7.11
CA PRO A 69 1.94 9.24 -6.79
C PRO A 69 2.90 8.16 -6.27
N PRO A 70 4.21 8.46 -6.09
CA PRO A 70 5.19 7.48 -5.63
C PRO A 70 4.87 6.79 -4.29
N GLN A 71 4.06 7.42 -3.43
CA GLN A 71 3.63 6.88 -2.14
C GLN A 71 2.32 6.06 -2.24
N GLY A 72 1.76 5.92 -3.44
CA GLY A 72 0.47 5.28 -3.67
C GLY A 72 -0.73 6.19 -3.37
N TYR A 73 -1.91 5.60 -3.30
CA TYR A 73 -3.15 6.30 -2.99
C TYR A 73 -3.08 6.93 -1.58
N ALA A 74 -3.25 8.24 -1.52
CA ALA A 74 -3.59 8.94 -0.29
C ALA A 74 -5.12 8.99 -0.22
N ALA A 75 -5.71 8.35 0.79
CA ALA A 75 -6.98 8.88 1.27
C ALA A 75 -6.61 10.23 1.88
N ASP A 76 -7.06 11.33 1.27
CA ASP A 76 -6.97 12.64 1.92
C ASP A 76 -7.48 12.50 3.37
N GLU A 77 -6.72 13.02 4.32
CA GLU A 77 -6.95 12.91 5.79
C GLU A 77 -8.39 13.24 6.22
#